data_AF-A0A9E0NV00-F1
#
_entry.id   AF-A0A9E0NV00-F1
#
_cell.length_a   1.000
_cell.length_b   1.000
_cell.length_c   1.000
_cell.angle_alpha   90.00
_cell.angle_beta   90.00
_cell.angle_gamma   90.00
#
_symmetry.space_group_name_H-M   'P 1'
#
loop_
_entity.id
_entity.type
_entity.pdbx_description
1 polymer ?
#
loop_
_entity_poly.entity_id
_entity_poly.type
_entity_poly.pdbx_seq_one_letter_code
_entity_poly.pdbx_strand_id
1 'polypeptide(L)'
;MDNNLVFKLNFDDFNHLFKISGLRGNNLSPFKTDIEQSTNENPSKFFQELLKSDSLQEFSEIILEPDLVVNFKSGGSISEKDYYQVFFSKKHSKIIAQFKNSENQFINILFKNFNNFMSWWSDLYCSIGQEGYNNIISGNQELETVICFFAGLDFYKRASLESMLEYNPQINNSIYINDFLDLIKSSLASADTRWLLPTLFELNQTLKKQQISLQPKHLESLKNLGFFTTIQNNTITLSNLGQAIGVEFLTNWLGAIGIEIITTIKEEPVILAQAFLTATAFTNHLILITENNDNYVLNYQTNTKNEVIINMENLINNYWQGTEINIDSEQIKFCGECGEKILIAKKFCTKCGALL
;
A
#
# COMPACT_ATOMS: atom_id res chain seq x y z
N MET A 1 -25.25 -7.96 -7.40
CA MET A 1 -24.56 -7.21 -6.32
C MET A 1 -25.41 -7.36 -5.09
N ASP A 2 -24.91 -8.05 -4.07
CA ASP A 2 -25.57 -8.09 -2.78
C ASP A 2 -25.63 -6.67 -2.20
N ASN A 3 -26.77 -6.24 -1.67
CA ASN A 3 -26.91 -4.91 -1.06
C ASN A 3 -26.03 -4.82 0.20
N ASN A 4 -24.86 -4.20 0.08
CA ASN A 4 -24.04 -3.81 1.23
C ASN A 4 -24.83 -2.78 2.06
N LEU A 5 -24.77 -2.89 3.39
CA LEU A 5 -25.38 -1.90 4.27
C LEU A 5 -24.43 -0.70 4.37
N VAL A 6 -24.99 0.50 4.29
CA VAL A 6 -24.23 1.75 4.40
C VAL A 6 -24.79 2.53 5.58
N PHE A 7 -23.92 2.86 6.54
CA PHE A 7 -24.26 3.67 7.70
C PHE A 7 -23.48 4.96 7.69
N LYS A 8 -24.21 6.08 7.78
CA LYS A 8 -23.65 7.40 7.98
C LYS A 8 -23.61 7.68 9.48
N LEU A 9 -22.53 8.27 9.99
CA LEU A 9 -22.37 8.61 11.40
C LEU A 9 -21.66 9.95 11.57
N ASN A 10 -22.06 10.72 12.57
CA ASN A 10 -21.28 11.86 13.06
C ASN A 10 -20.21 11.38 14.04
N PHE A 11 -19.23 12.23 14.34
CA PHE A 11 -18.20 11.90 15.34
C PHE A 11 -18.82 11.56 16.71
N ASP A 12 -19.80 12.34 17.17
CA ASP A 12 -20.43 12.13 18.48
C ASP A 12 -21.28 10.86 18.56
N ASP A 13 -21.69 10.29 17.42
CA ASP A 13 -22.43 9.02 17.39
C ASP A 13 -21.58 7.85 17.90
N PHE A 14 -20.25 7.94 17.83
CA PHE A 14 -19.36 6.93 18.40
C PHE A 14 -19.39 6.90 19.93
N ASN A 15 -19.66 8.02 20.61
CA ASN A 15 -19.87 8.04 22.06
C ASN A 15 -21.11 7.21 22.44
N HIS A 16 -22.18 7.30 21.64
CA HIS A 16 -23.36 6.46 21.82
C HIS A 16 -23.07 4.99 21.53
N LEU A 17 -22.24 4.70 20.52
CA LEU A 17 -21.81 3.34 20.18
C LEU A 17 -21.05 2.69 21.35
N PHE A 18 -20.13 3.41 21.99
CA PHE A 18 -19.43 2.95 23.20
C PHE A 18 -20.39 2.66 24.36
N LYS A 19 -21.33 3.57 24.63
CA LYS A 19 -22.31 3.42 25.71
C LYS A 19 -23.19 2.18 25.55
N ILE A 20 -23.63 1.90 24.33
CA ILE A 20 -24.57 0.81 24.05
C ILE A 20 -23.85 -0.53 23.95
N SER A 21 -22.66 -0.56 23.35
CA SER A 21 -21.88 -1.80 23.21
C SER A 21 -21.16 -2.22 24.50
N GLY A 22 -20.88 -1.25 25.40
CA GLY A 22 -20.08 -1.49 26.61
C GLY A 22 -18.58 -1.70 26.34
N LEU A 23 -18.15 -1.53 25.08
CA LEU A 23 -16.75 -1.62 24.68
C LEU A 23 -15.97 -0.38 25.11
N ARG A 24 -14.66 -0.50 25.22
CA ARG A 24 -13.78 0.64 25.59
C ARG A 24 -13.02 1.22 24.41
N GLY A 25 -12.94 0.44 23.34
CA GLY A 25 -12.13 0.75 22.18
C GLY A 25 -10.69 0.32 22.40
N ASN A 26 -10.05 -0.19 21.35
CA ASN A 26 -8.64 -0.55 21.41
C ASN A 26 -7.78 0.48 20.64
N ASN A 27 -6.46 0.30 20.69
CA ASN A 27 -5.52 1.26 20.09
C ASN A 27 -5.52 1.26 18.55
N LEU A 28 -6.27 0.36 17.90
CA LEU A 28 -6.47 0.37 16.45
C LEU A 28 -7.71 1.17 16.04
N SER A 29 -8.66 1.38 16.94
CA SER A 29 -9.80 2.25 16.66
C SER A 29 -9.37 3.73 16.66
N PRO A 30 -9.79 4.52 15.66
CA PRO A 30 -9.54 5.96 15.68
C PRO A 30 -10.40 6.70 16.72
N PHE A 31 -11.37 5.99 17.33
CA PHE A 31 -12.25 6.54 18.35
C PHE A 31 -11.77 6.08 19.72
N LYS A 32 -11.69 7.02 20.66
CA LYS A 32 -11.40 6.73 22.06
C LYS A 32 -12.56 7.21 22.90
N THR A 33 -12.98 6.37 23.83
CA THR A 33 -13.95 6.78 24.84
C THR A 33 -13.24 7.55 25.93
N ASP A 34 -13.76 8.73 26.24
CA ASP A 34 -13.60 9.33 27.56
C ASP A 34 -14.93 9.15 28.28
N ILE A 35 -15.02 8.12 29.14
CA ILE A 35 -16.28 7.71 29.81
C ILE A 35 -16.92 8.91 30.54
N GLU A 36 -16.08 9.85 30.99
CA GLU A 36 -16.47 11.06 31.72
C GLU A 36 -17.07 12.16 30.83
N GLN A 37 -16.84 12.14 29.51
CA GLN A 37 -17.38 13.11 28.55
C GLN A 37 -18.59 12.60 27.78
N SER A 38 -19.14 11.43 28.14
CA SER A 38 -20.33 10.90 27.47
C SER A 38 -21.47 11.91 27.49
N THR A 39 -21.74 12.49 26.33
CA THR A 39 -22.70 13.60 26.19
C THR A 39 -24.10 13.12 26.56
N ASN A 40 -24.81 13.93 27.36
CA ASN A 40 -26.26 13.79 27.60
C ASN A 40 -27.10 14.16 26.35
N GLU A 41 -26.45 14.29 25.20
CA GLU A 41 -27.09 14.68 23.95
C GLU A 41 -27.82 13.48 23.33
N ASN A 42 -28.85 13.79 22.54
CA ASN A 42 -29.59 12.74 21.85
C ASN A 42 -28.79 12.25 20.64
N PRO A 43 -28.80 10.94 20.34
CA PRO A 43 -28.14 10.40 19.15
C PRO A 43 -28.63 11.07 17.87
N SER A 44 -27.73 11.20 16.89
CA SER A 44 -28.09 11.80 15.60
C SER A 44 -29.16 10.98 14.88
N LYS A 45 -29.83 11.61 13.90
CA LYS A 45 -30.76 10.89 13.02
C LYS A 45 -30.07 9.77 12.25
N PHE A 46 -28.78 9.90 11.96
CA PHE A 46 -28.03 8.87 11.24
C PHE A 46 -27.76 7.64 12.12
N PHE A 47 -27.44 7.85 13.40
CA PHE A 47 -27.27 6.76 14.36
C PHE A 47 -28.54 5.93 14.58
N GLN A 48 -29.73 6.55 14.46
CA GLN A 48 -31.01 5.84 14.57
C GLN A 48 -31.19 4.73 13.52
N GLU A 49 -30.55 4.83 12.36
CA GLU A 49 -30.57 3.76 11.35
C GLU A 49 -29.72 2.57 11.79
N LEU A 50 -28.55 2.83 12.35
CA LEU A 50 -27.68 1.79 12.91
C LEU A 50 -28.33 1.12 14.14
N LEU A 51 -28.99 1.88 15.01
CA LEU A 51 -29.72 1.35 16.18
C LEU A 51 -30.82 0.34 15.82
N LYS A 52 -31.44 0.50 14.64
CA LYS A 52 -32.48 -0.41 14.15
C LYS A 52 -31.92 -1.61 13.40
N SER A 53 -30.61 -1.64 13.16
CA SER A 53 -29.96 -2.72 12.43
C SER A 53 -29.64 -3.89 13.35
N ASP A 54 -29.94 -5.10 12.90
CA ASP A 54 -29.49 -6.33 13.56
C ASP A 54 -27.94 -6.47 13.56
N SER A 55 -27.23 -5.63 12.81
CA SER A 55 -25.76 -5.60 12.76
C SER A 55 -25.12 -4.64 13.78
N LEU A 56 -25.89 -3.97 14.65
CA LEU A 56 -25.36 -2.98 15.60
C LEU A 56 -24.20 -3.50 16.45
N GLN A 57 -24.36 -4.69 17.05
CA GLN A 57 -23.35 -5.26 17.94
C GLN A 57 -22.06 -5.59 17.18
N GLU A 58 -22.17 -6.30 16.07
CA GLU A 58 -21.04 -6.66 15.20
C GLU A 58 -20.35 -5.42 14.63
N PHE A 59 -21.12 -4.40 14.22
CA PHE A 59 -20.58 -3.12 13.78
C PHE A 59 -19.75 -2.44 14.88
N SER A 60 -20.26 -2.43 16.11
CA SER A 60 -19.59 -1.86 17.27
C SER A 60 -18.27 -2.57 17.54
N GLU A 61 -18.27 -3.90 17.55
CA GLU A 61 -17.08 -4.71 17.80
C GLU A 61 -16.01 -4.52 16.72
N ILE A 62 -16.39 -4.47 15.43
CA ILE A 62 -15.45 -4.28 14.33
C ILE A 62 -14.81 -2.88 14.35
N ILE A 63 -15.59 -1.80 14.60
CA ILE A 63 -15.04 -0.44 14.57
C ILE A 63 -14.29 -0.07 15.85
N LEU A 64 -14.81 -0.47 17.02
CA LEU A 64 -14.26 -0.06 18.31
C LEU A 64 -13.12 -0.96 18.74
N GLU A 65 -13.20 -2.26 18.49
CA GLU A 65 -12.15 -3.22 18.88
C GLU A 65 -11.70 -4.10 17.70
N PRO A 66 -11.25 -3.50 16.57
CA PRO A 66 -10.73 -4.25 15.42
C PRO A 66 -9.49 -5.05 15.79
N ASP A 67 -9.31 -6.20 15.13
CA ASP A 67 -8.09 -7.02 15.24
C ASP A 67 -7.02 -6.59 14.20
N LEU A 68 -7.48 -6.02 13.09
CA LEU A 68 -6.64 -5.54 12.00
C LEU A 68 -7.29 -4.30 11.36
N VAL A 69 -6.47 -3.31 11.02
CA VAL A 69 -6.87 -2.13 10.26
C VAL A 69 -5.99 -2.03 9.02
N VAL A 70 -6.62 -1.82 7.87
CA VAL A 70 -5.91 -1.52 6.63
C VAL A 70 -6.22 -0.09 6.23
N ASN A 71 -5.18 0.73 6.20
CA ASN A 71 -5.25 2.10 5.72
C ASN A 71 -5.04 2.12 4.21
N PHE A 72 -5.94 2.78 3.50
CA PHE A 72 -5.83 3.02 2.07
C PHE A 72 -5.75 4.52 1.79
N LYS A 73 -4.78 4.90 0.96
CA LYS A 73 -4.60 6.27 0.46
C LYS A 73 -4.58 6.21 -1.05
N SER A 74 -5.56 6.79 -1.74
CA SER A 74 -5.57 6.85 -3.20
C SER A 74 -5.17 8.22 -3.72
N GLY A 75 -4.69 8.26 -4.96
CA GLY A 75 -4.32 9.47 -5.67
C GLY A 75 -3.48 9.13 -6.88
N GLY A 76 -2.72 10.09 -7.41
CA GLY A 76 -1.94 9.86 -8.63
C GLY A 76 -2.67 10.32 -9.88
N SER A 77 -1.93 10.67 -10.93
CA SER A 77 -2.49 11.12 -12.21
C SER A 77 -3.44 12.32 -12.00
N ILE A 78 -4.64 12.24 -12.54
CA ILE A 78 -5.75 13.20 -12.34
C ILE A 78 -6.77 12.71 -11.30
N SER A 79 -6.52 11.59 -10.63
CA SER A 79 -7.47 11.02 -9.65
C SER A 79 -7.52 11.85 -8.37
N GLU A 80 -8.71 11.95 -7.78
CA GLU A 80 -8.89 12.63 -6.49
C GLU A 80 -8.16 11.87 -5.38
N LYS A 81 -7.59 12.65 -4.45
CA LYS A 81 -6.98 12.08 -3.25
C LYS A 81 -8.09 11.63 -2.31
N ASP A 82 -7.99 10.40 -1.84
CA ASP A 82 -8.92 9.88 -0.83
C ASP A 82 -8.16 9.09 0.23
N TYR A 83 -8.76 9.02 1.41
CA TYR A 83 -8.26 8.24 2.53
C TYR A 83 -9.42 7.53 3.23
N TYR A 84 -9.26 6.22 3.38
CA TYR A 84 -10.23 5.41 4.10
C TYR A 84 -9.53 4.28 4.84
N GLN A 85 -10.24 3.75 5.83
CA GLN A 85 -9.78 2.66 6.67
C GLN A 85 -10.69 1.47 6.49
N VAL A 86 -10.13 0.27 6.56
CA VAL A 86 -10.90 -0.97 6.54
C VAL A 86 -10.61 -1.75 7.81
N PHE A 87 -11.67 -2.06 8.54
CA PHE A 87 -11.64 -2.68 9.84
C PHE A 87 -12.04 -4.15 9.74
N PHE A 88 -11.25 -5.00 10.37
CA PHE A 88 -11.43 -6.44 10.40
C PHE A 88 -11.52 -6.91 11.85
N SER A 89 -12.40 -7.87 12.11
CA SER A 89 -12.41 -8.63 13.36
C SER A 89 -12.20 -10.11 13.08
N LYS A 90 -11.51 -10.82 13.97
CA LYS A 90 -11.38 -12.28 13.95
C LYS A 90 -12.66 -12.99 14.39
N LYS A 91 -13.57 -12.27 15.07
CA LYS A 91 -14.85 -12.80 15.55
C LYS A 91 -15.93 -12.84 14.46
N HIS A 92 -15.80 -11.97 13.46
CA HIS A 92 -16.86 -11.65 12.51
C HIS A 92 -16.38 -11.82 11.08
N SER A 93 -17.26 -12.34 10.21
CA SER A 93 -16.92 -12.42 8.79
C SER A 93 -17.08 -11.07 8.09
N LYS A 94 -17.93 -10.17 8.60
CA LYS A 94 -18.16 -8.86 8.00
C LYS A 94 -16.96 -7.94 8.15
N ILE A 95 -16.85 -7.01 7.21
CA ILE A 95 -15.76 -6.04 7.13
C ILE A 95 -16.37 -4.65 6.95
N ILE A 96 -15.77 -3.65 7.57
CA ILE A 96 -16.24 -2.27 7.44
C ILE A 96 -15.17 -1.42 6.76
N ALA A 97 -15.51 -0.83 5.61
CA ALA A 97 -14.74 0.27 5.05
C ALA A 97 -15.34 1.60 5.51
N GLN A 98 -14.50 2.50 6.03
CA GLN A 98 -14.91 3.79 6.58
C GLN A 98 -14.22 4.95 5.85
N PHE A 99 -15.03 5.85 5.32
CA PHE A 99 -14.63 7.08 4.63
C PHE A 99 -15.06 8.30 5.43
N LYS A 100 -14.43 9.45 5.14
CA LYS A 100 -14.95 10.76 5.55
C LYS A 100 -15.44 11.51 4.33
N ASN A 101 -16.67 12.01 4.38
CA ASN A 101 -17.15 12.90 3.33
C ASN A 101 -16.70 14.36 3.58
N SER A 102 -17.05 15.27 2.67
CA SER A 102 -16.73 16.70 2.75
C SER A 102 -17.33 17.42 3.98
N GLU A 103 -18.34 16.84 4.63
CA GLU A 103 -18.96 17.34 5.87
C GLU A 103 -18.33 16.73 7.13
N ASN A 104 -17.20 16.01 7.00
CA ASN A 104 -16.52 15.26 8.08
C ASN A 104 -17.39 14.18 8.74
N GLN A 105 -18.42 13.69 8.06
CA GLN A 105 -19.23 12.56 8.50
C GLN A 105 -18.58 11.25 8.05
N PHE A 106 -18.71 10.23 8.88
CA PHE A 106 -18.18 8.91 8.60
C PHE A 106 -19.19 8.10 7.79
N ILE A 107 -18.76 7.62 6.62
CA ILE A 107 -19.53 6.71 5.77
C ILE A 107 -18.95 5.31 5.94
N ASN A 108 -19.75 4.39 6.47
CA ASN A 108 -19.33 3.04 6.81
C ASN A 108 -20.05 2.06 5.90
N ILE A 109 -19.30 1.36 5.05
CA ILE A 109 -19.83 0.32 4.17
C ILE A 109 -19.54 -1.03 4.82
N LEU A 110 -20.60 -1.74 5.21
CA LEU A 110 -20.54 -3.05 5.82
C LEU A 110 -20.67 -4.14 4.74
N PHE A 111 -19.56 -4.82 4.48
CA PHE A 111 -19.49 -5.95 3.54
C PHE A 111 -19.82 -7.25 4.27
N LYS A 112 -20.53 -8.15 3.58
CA LYS A 112 -20.91 -9.47 4.14
C LYS A 112 -19.69 -10.33 4.51
N ASN A 113 -18.63 -10.25 3.72
CA ASN A 113 -17.38 -10.98 3.90
C ASN A 113 -16.24 -10.33 3.08
N PHE A 114 -15.06 -10.92 3.20
CA PHE A 114 -13.84 -10.50 2.50
C PHE A 114 -13.94 -10.53 0.99
N ASN A 115 -14.55 -11.56 0.40
CA ASN A 115 -14.68 -11.66 -1.05
C ASN A 115 -15.56 -10.53 -1.60
N ASN A 116 -16.64 -10.17 -0.88
CA ASN A 116 -17.48 -9.02 -1.23
C ASN A 116 -16.69 -7.70 -1.17
N PHE A 117 -15.85 -7.52 -0.14
CA PHE A 117 -14.96 -6.36 -0.04
C PHE A 117 -13.93 -6.32 -1.18
N MET A 118 -13.22 -7.41 -1.44
CA MET A 118 -12.20 -7.49 -2.48
C MET A 118 -12.75 -7.30 -3.90
N SER A 119 -13.97 -7.81 -4.17
CA SER A 119 -14.66 -7.54 -5.44
C SER A 119 -14.91 -6.04 -5.62
N TRP A 120 -15.49 -5.39 -4.60
CA TRP A 120 -15.75 -3.95 -4.65
C TRP A 120 -14.47 -3.12 -4.77
N TRP A 121 -13.45 -3.45 -3.98
CA TRP A 121 -12.17 -2.74 -3.97
C TRP A 121 -11.44 -2.87 -5.30
N SER A 122 -11.38 -4.08 -5.87
CA SER A 122 -10.72 -4.32 -7.15
C SER A 122 -11.48 -3.74 -8.34
N ASP A 123 -12.80 -3.53 -8.25
CA ASP A 123 -13.57 -2.78 -9.25
C ASP A 123 -13.20 -1.29 -9.29
N LEU A 124 -12.74 -0.74 -8.16
CA LEU A 124 -12.37 0.68 -8.07
C LEU A 124 -10.90 0.94 -8.46
N TYR A 125 -9.98 0.09 -8.02
CA TYR A 125 -8.54 0.42 -8.07
C TYR A 125 -7.71 -0.43 -9.03
N CYS A 126 -8.28 -1.52 -9.58
CA CYS A 126 -7.55 -2.40 -10.49
C CYS A 126 -8.03 -2.27 -11.93
N SER A 127 -7.10 -2.28 -12.88
CA SER A 127 -7.43 -2.56 -14.27
C SER A 127 -7.59 -4.07 -14.48
N ILE A 128 -8.32 -4.48 -15.52
CA ILE A 128 -8.45 -5.91 -15.89
C ILE A 128 -7.05 -6.52 -16.08
N GLY A 129 -6.15 -5.76 -16.72
CA GLY A 129 -4.81 -6.17 -17.06
C GLY A 129 -4.76 -7.08 -18.30
N GLN A 130 -3.61 -7.09 -18.97
CA GLN A 130 -3.32 -7.90 -20.14
C GLN A 130 -2.46 -9.10 -19.72
N GLU A 131 -2.88 -10.30 -20.13
CA GLU A 131 -2.07 -11.51 -19.96
C GLU A 131 -0.76 -11.42 -20.76
N GLY A 132 0.35 -11.85 -20.14
CA GLY A 132 1.66 -11.84 -20.78
C GLY A 132 2.31 -10.45 -20.91
N TYR A 133 1.87 -9.47 -20.10
CA TYR A 133 2.55 -8.18 -20.00
C TYR A 133 4.03 -8.38 -19.68
N ASN A 134 4.91 -7.69 -20.41
CA ASN A 134 6.35 -7.84 -20.24
C ASN A 134 6.83 -7.10 -18.99
N ASN A 135 7.10 -7.83 -17.91
CA ASN A 135 7.54 -7.23 -16.66
C ASN A 135 9.02 -6.83 -16.72
N ILE A 136 9.28 -5.53 -16.64
CA ILE A 136 10.63 -4.96 -16.82
C ILE A 136 11.37 -4.87 -15.50
N ILE A 137 10.64 -4.59 -14.43
CA ILE A 137 11.16 -4.64 -13.07
C ILE A 137 10.46 -5.80 -12.37
N SER A 138 11.18 -6.88 -12.12
CA SER A 138 10.62 -8.02 -11.41
C SER A 138 11.40 -8.31 -10.14
N GLY A 139 10.69 -8.80 -9.14
CA GLY A 139 11.25 -9.25 -7.88
C GLY A 139 11.77 -8.10 -7.01
N ASN A 140 12.72 -8.43 -6.15
CA ASN A 140 13.23 -7.54 -5.12
C ASN A 140 14.19 -6.51 -5.70
N GLN A 141 13.85 -5.24 -5.55
CA GLN A 141 14.67 -4.09 -5.93
C GLN A 141 14.99 -3.22 -4.72
N GLU A 142 16.16 -2.58 -4.74
CA GLU A 142 16.47 -1.50 -3.82
C GLU A 142 15.51 -0.31 -4.09
N LEU A 143 15.05 0.35 -3.03
CA LEU A 143 14.17 1.52 -3.12
C LEU A 143 14.69 2.55 -4.14
N GLU A 144 15.99 2.86 -4.11
CA GLU A 144 16.61 3.80 -5.01
C GLU A 144 16.54 3.39 -6.49
N THR A 145 16.58 2.10 -6.79
CA THR A 145 16.38 1.60 -8.16
C THR A 145 14.96 1.90 -8.63
N VAL A 146 13.96 1.70 -7.76
CA VAL A 146 12.55 2.03 -8.06
C VAL A 146 12.35 3.54 -8.18
N ILE A 147 13.02 4.35 -7.35
CA ILE A 147 13.03 5.81 -7.47
C ILE A 147 13.54 6.24 -8.85
N CYS A 148 14.68 5.71 -9.29
CA CYS A 148 15.21 6.01 -10.61
C CYS A 148 14.28 5.55 -11.74
N PHE A 149 13.57 4.44 -11.56
CA PHE A 149 12.59 3.96 -12.54
C PHE A 149 11.41 4.92 -12.68
N PHE A 150 10.76 5.27 -11.56
CA PHE A 150 9.63 6.22 -11.58
C PHE A 150 10.05 7.60 -12.05
N ALA A 151 11.25 8.06 -11.68
CA ALA A 151 11.83 9.29 -12.20
C ALA A 151 12.07 9.25 -13.72
N GLY A 152 12.43 8.09 -14.28
CA GLY A 152 12.56 7.91 -15.73
C GLY A 152 11.23 8.02 -16.45
N LEU A 153 10.15 7.49 -15.86
CA LEU A 153 8.79 7.63 -16.38
C LEU A 153 8.30 9.08 -16.31
N ASP A 154 8.55 9.75 -15.18
CA ASP A 154 8.24 11.18 -15.01
C ASP A 154 9.07 12.05 -15.98
N PHE A 155 10.34 11.71 -16.22
CA PHE A 155 11.18 12.35 -17.23
C PHE A 155 10.57 12.21 -18.63
N TYR A 156 10.12 11.02 -19.02
CA TYR A 156 9.45 10.84 -20.32
C TYR A 156 8.19 11.71 -20.45
N LYS A 157 7.33 11.69 -19.42
CA LYS A 157 6.11 12.51 -19.37
C LYS A 157 6.45 14.00 -19.50
N ARG A 158 7.47 14.47 -18.78
CA ARG A 158 7.94 15.85 -18.85
C ARG A 158 8.42 16.21 -20.25
N ALA A 159 9.33 15.42 -20.82
CA ALA A 159 9.87 15.65 -22.16
C ALA A 159 8.77 15.68 -23.23
N SER A 160 7.74 14.83 -23.09
CA SER A 160 6.59 14.84 -23.99
C SER A 160 5.74 16.11 -23.86
N LEU A 161 5.47 16.59 -22.64
CA LEU A 161 4.72 17.82 -22.43
C LEU A 161 5.49 19.06 -22.91
N GLU A 162 6.80 19.09 -22.65
CA GLU A 162 7.68 20.16 -23.15
C GLU A 162 7.71 20.16 -24.68
N SER A 163 7.84 19.01 -25.34
CA SER A 163 7.83 18.93 -26.80
C SER A 163 6.50 19.39 -27.40
N MET A 164 5.37 19.11 -26.75
CA MET A 164 4.05 19.61 -27.16
C MET A 164 3.95 21.14 -27.07
N LEU A 165 4.48 21.73 -26.00
CA LEU A 165 4.51 23.19 -25.82
C LEU A 165 5.42 23.89 -26.85
N GLU A 166 6.49 23.21 -27.26
CA GLU A 166 7.41 23.67 -28.31
C GLU A 166 6.92 23.38 -29.73
N TYR A 167 5.78 22.71 -29.89
CA TYR A 167 5.28 22.20 -31.18
C TYR A 167 6.30 21.31 -31.91
N ASN A 168 7.15 20.60 -31.15
CA ASN A 168 8.16 19.69 -31.66
C ASN A 168 7.62 18.25 -31.65
N PRO A 169 7.54 17.58 -32.81
CA PRO A 169 7.07 16.19 -32.89
C PRO A 169 8.07 15.18 -32.31
N GLN A 170 9.32 15.57 -32.06
CA GLN A 170 10.36 14.70 -31.50
C GLN A 170 10.47 14.90 -29.99
N ILE A 171 10.43 13.81 -29.24
CA ILE A 171 10.63 13.82 -27.79
C ILE A 171 12.12 13.63 -27.49
N ASN A 172 12.71 14.54 -26.71
CA ASN A 172 14.08 14.36 -26.23
C ASN A 172 14.13 13.34 -25.09
N ASN A 173 14.52 12.11 -25.42
CA ASN A 173 14.60 10.99 -24.48
C ASN A 173 15.95 10.88 -23.76
N SER A 174 16.79 11.92 -23.83
CA SER A 174 18.13 11.94 -23.22
C SER A 174 18.28 13.10 -22.23
N ILE A 175 18.96 12.84 -21.11
CA ILE A 175 19.18 13.82 -20.04
C ILE A 175 20.55 13.58 -19.39
N TYR A 176 21.23 14.65 -18.96
CA TYR A 176 22.46 14.50 -18.18
C TYR A 176 22.14 13.92 -16.80
N ILE A 177 23.03 13.08 -16.27
CA ILE A 177 22.84 12.42 -14.96
C ILE A 177 22.59 13.46 -13.86
N ASN A 178 23.34 14.57 -13.84
CA ASN A 178 23.17 15.59 -12.82
C ASN A 178 21.78 16.24 -12.89
N ASP A 179 21.30 16.56 -14.10
CA ASP A 179 19.96 17.11 -14.32
C ASP A 179 18.87 16.11 -13.92
N PHE A 180 19.09 14.81 -14.19
CA PHE A 180 18.19 13.75 -13.77
C PHE A 180 18.11 13.62 -12.24
N LEU A 181 19.26 13.71 -11.55
CA LEU A 181 19.31 13.69 -10.09
C LEU A 181 18.64 14.93 -9.49
N ASP A 182 18.80 16.10 -10.10
CA ASP A 182 18.13 17.32 -9.64
C ASP A 182 16.62 17.30 -9.93
N LEU A 183 16.20 16.64 -11.02
CA LEU A 183 14.79 16.33 -11.28
C LEU A 183 14.20 15.43 -10.18
N ILE A 184 14.91 14.38 -9.76
CA ILE A 184 14.46 13.51 -8.66
C ILE A 184 14.26 14.32 -7.37
N LYS A 185 15.26 15.12 -6.97
CA LYS A 185 15.17 15.96 -5.76
C LYS A 185 13.99 16.92 -5.82
N SER A 186 13.82 17.60 -6.95
CA SER A 186 12.75 18.57 -7.16
C SER A 186 11.37 17.89 -7.15
N SER A 187 11.27 16.72 -7.78
CA SER A 187 10.05 15.92 -7.84
C SER A 187 9.61 15.47 -6.43
N LEU A 188 10.51 14.90 -5.64
CA LEU A 188 10.24 14.50 -4.26
C LEU A 188 9.85 15.68 -3.36
N ALA A 189 10.52 16.82 -3.51
CA ALA A 189 10.21 18.03 -2.75
C ALA A 189 8.84 18.63 -3.09
N SER A 190 8.33 18.40 -4.31
CA SER A 190 7.07 18.99 -4.78
C SER A 190 5.82 18.40 -4.15
N ALA A 191 5.87 17.12 -3.73
CA ALA A 191 4.69 16.34 -3.32
C ALA A 191 3.53 16.33 -4.35
N ASP A 192 3.82 16.66 -5.62
CA ASP A 192 2.80 16.80 -6.67
C ASP A 192 2.42 15.44 -7.22
N THR A 193 1.31 14.89 -6.73
CA THR A 193 0.82 13.55 -7.10
C THR A 193 0.33 13.44 -8.55
N ARG A 194 0.43 14.48 -9.37
CA ARG A 194 0.28 14.32 -10.83
C ARG A 194 1.48 13.60 -11.47
N TRP A 195 2.56 13.43 -10.72
CA TRP A 195 3.77 12.69 -11.09
C TRP A 195 3.88 11.39 -10.30
N LEU A 196 4.45 10.36 -10.90
CA LEU A 196 4.45 9.00 -10.35
C LEU A 196 5.37 8.88 -9.14
N LEU A 197 6.59 9.44 -9.23
CA LEU A 197 7.56 9.38 -8.14
C LEU A 197 7.04 10.00 -6.84
N PRO A 198 6.55 11.25 -6.80
CA PRO A 198 6.02 11.81 -5.57
C PRO A 198 4.77 11.07 -5.09
N THR A 199 3.96 10.50 -6.00
CA THR A 199 2.82 9.67 -5.61
C THR A 199 3.23 8.46 -4.77
N LEU A 200 4.34 7.77 -5.10
CA LEU A 200 4.87 6.66 -4.29
C LEU A 200 5.08 7.07 -2.82
N PHE A 201 5.67 8.25 -2.59
CA PHE A 201 5.98 8.76 -1.26
C PHE A 201 4.76 9.35 -0.56
N GLU A 202 3.90 10.07 -1.29
CA GLU A 202 2.70 10.67 -0.73
C GLU A 202 1.70 9.63 -0.23
N LEU A 203 1.61 8.47 -0.90
CA LEU A 203 0.72 7.40 -0.51
C LEU A 203 1.34 6.42 0.52
N ASN A 204 2.65 6.44 0.75
CA ASN A 204 3.36 5.58 1.72
C ASN A 204 4.17 6.41 2.71
N GLN A 205 3.64 6.61 3.93
CA GLN A 205 4.24 7.54 4.89
C GLN A 205 5.61 7.07 5.41
N THR A 206 5.82 5.76 5.51
CA THR A 206 7.09 5.19 5.97
C THR A 206 8.24 5.55 5.04
N LEU A 207 8.00 5.58 3.72
CA LEU A 207 9.03 5.94 2.73
C LEU A 207 9.46 7.40 2.87
N LYS A 208 8.57 8.31 3.31
CA LYS A 208 8.92 9.74 3.50
C LYS A 208 9.99 9.98 4.56
N LYS A 209 10.15 9.06 5.51
CA LYS A 209 11.12 9.18 6.59
C LYS A 209 12.52 8.69 6.20
N GLN A 210 12.65 8.10 5.01
CA GLN A 210 13.89 7.46 4.58
C GLN A 210 14.90 8.44 4.03
N GLN A 211 16.16 8.21 4.37
CA GLN A 211 17.28 8.92 3.77
C GLN A 211 17.63 8.27 2.43
N ILE A 212 17.26 8.93 1.33
CA ILE A 212 17.51 8.44 -0.02
C ILE A 212 18.98 8.71 -0.40
N SER A 213 19.71 7.67 -0.80
CA SER A 213 21.11 7.79 -1.22
C SER A 213 21.33 7.17 -2.60
N LEU A 214 21.13 7.97 -3.65
CA LEU A 214 21.31 7.51 -5.03
C LEU A 214 22.79 7.27 -5.36
N GLN A 215 23.09 6.08 -5.88
CA GLN A 215 24.42 5.63 -6.31
C GLN A 215 24.39 5.24 -7.79
N PRO A 216 25.54 5.30 -8.51
CA PRO A 216 25.61 4.90 -9.92
C PRO A 216 25.09 3.49 -10.21
N LYS A 217 25.21 2.56 -9.25
CA LYS A 217 24.70 1.18 -9.37
C LYS A 217 23.19 1.10 -9.65
N HIS A 218 22.39 2.06 -9.20
CA HIS A 218 20.93 2.04 -9.40
C HIS A 218 20.57 2.33 -10.87
N LEU A 219 21.27 3.28 -11.50
CA LEU A 219 21.12 3.56 -12.93
C LEU A 219 21.67 2.41 -13.79
N GLU A 220 22.79 1.81 -13.40
CA GLU A 220 23.33 0.62 -14.07
C GLU A 220 22.38 -0.58 -13.95
N SER A 221 21.69 -0.76 -12.82
CA SER A 221 20.65 -1.78 -12.67
C SER A 221 19.55 -1.61 -13.73
N LEU A 222 19.01 -0.39 -13.88
CA LEU A 222 17.97 -0.10 -14.88
C LEU A 222 18.48 -0.23 -16.32
N LYS A 223 19.74 0.08 -16.59
CA LYS A 223 20.37 -0.19 -17.88
C LYS A 223 20.47 -1.69 -18.16
N ASN A 224 20.86 -2.49 -17.18
CA ASN A 224 20.93 -3.95 -17.32
C ASN A 224 19.55 -4.58 -17.54
N LEU A 225 18.49 -3.99 -16.98
CA LEU A 225 17.10 -4.34 -17.25
C LEU A 225 16.60 -3.81 -18.61
N GLY A 226 17.44 -3.11 -19.37
CA GLY A 226 17.10 -2.57 -20.68
C GLY A 226 16.18 -1.36 -20.64
N PHE A 227 15.99 -0.70 -19.49
CA PHE A 227 15.20 0.53 -19.37
C PHE A 227 15.96 1.75 -19.90
N PHE A 228 17.28 1.80 -19.66
CA PHE A 228 18.22 2.77 -20.24
C PHE A 228 19.20 2.10 -21.19
N THR A 229 19.76 2.82 -22.17
CA THR A 229 20.78 2.29 -23.10
C THR A 229 22.15 2.91 -22.90
N THR A 230 22.27 4.18 -23.24
CA THR A 230 23.55 4.90 -23.25
C THR A 230 23.72 5.61 -21.92
N ILE A 231 24.76 5.23 -21.19
CA ILE A 231 25.32 5.97 -20.05
C ILE A 231 26.74 6.38 -20.43
N GLN A 232 26.89 7.10 -21.54
CA GLN A 232 28.17 7.63 -22.02
C GLN A 232 28.13 9.16 -21.95
N ASN A 233 29.28 9.80 -21.70
CA ASN A 233 29.39 11.26 -21.56
C ASN A 233 28.46 11.85 -20.49
N ASN A 234 28.19 11.11 -19.41
CA ASN A 234 27.33 11.56 -18.30
C ASN A 234 25.86 11.81 -18.71
N THR A 235 25.39 11.19 -19.79
CA THR A 235 24.00 11.27 -20.28
C THR A 235 23.34 9.91 -20.17
N ILE A 236 22.07 9.87 -19.74
CA ILE A 236 21.21 8.68 -19.81
C ILE A 236 20.17 8.86 -20.90
N THR A 237 19.86 7.78 -21.62
CA THR A 237 18.82 7.76 -22.66
C THR A 237 17.82 6.65 -22.38
N LEU A 238 16.51 6.97 -22.42
CA LEU A 238 15.45 5.96 -22.36
C LEU A 238 15.55 5.03 -23.57
N SER A 239 15.59 3.73 -23.32
CA SER A 239 15.53 2.72 -24.37
C SER A 239 14.16 2.71 -25.05
N ASN A 240 14.00 1.92 -26.12
CA ASN A 240 12.67 1.68 -26.71
C ASN A 240 11.68 1.11 -25.68
N LEU A 241 12.17 0.28 -24.76
CA LEU A 241 11.39 -0.32 -23.70
C LEU A 241 11.00 0.73 -22.66
N GLY A 242 11.94 1.57 -22.22
CA GLY A 242 11.64 2.67 -21.30
C GLY A 242 10.66 3.69 -21.89
N GLN A 243 10.80 4.00 -23.18
CA GLN A 243 9.85 4.85 -23.91
C GLN A 243 8.47 4.19 -24.00
N ALA A 244 8.37 2.89 -24.27
CA ALA A 244 7.09 2.19 -24.35
C ALA A 244 6.32 2.25 -23.01
N ILE A 245 6.99 2.00 -21.88
CA ILE A 245 6.36 2.17 -20.56
C ILE A 245 6.04 3.64 -20.28
N GLY A 246 6.93 4.57 -20.70
CA GLY A 246 6.69 5.99 -20.59
C GLY A 246 5.41 6.43 -21.30
N VAL A 247 5.17 5.93 -22.52
CA VAL A 247 3.92 6.13 -23.26
C VAL A 247 2.73 5.55 -22.50
N GLU A 248 2.86 4.33 -21.98
CA GLU A 248 1.82 3.70 -21.16
C GLU A 248 1.41 4.59 -19.98
N PHE A 249 2.36 5.04 -19.16
CA PHE A 249 2.03 5.86 -17.99
C PHE A 249 1.55 7.27 -18.37
N LEU A 250 2.05 7.83 -19.48
CA LEU A 250 1.57 9.11 -19.99
C LEU A 250 0.09 9.06 -20.40
N THR A 251 -0.33 7.97 -21.04
CA THR A 251 -1.63 7.90 -21.73
C THR A 251 -2.68 7.06 -20.99
N ASN A 252 -2.26 6.11 -20.16
CA ASN A 252 -3.13 5.08 -19.60
C ASN A 252 -3.01 4.94 -18.07
N TRP A 253 -2.30 5.84 -17.37
CA TRP A 253 -2.21 5.80 -15.92
C TRP A 253 -3.52 6.22 -15.25
N LEU A 254 -4.16 5.25 -14.59
CA LEU A 254 -5.49 5.40 -13.98
C LEU A 254 -5.42 6.02 -12.58
N GLY A 255 -4.30 5.87 -11.90
CA GLY A 255 -4.10 6.29 -10.52
C GLY A 255 -3.30 5.25 -9.74
N ALA A 256 -3.19 5.49 -8.43
CA ALA A 256 -2.47 4.64 -7.51
C ALA A 256 -3.15 4.60 -6.13
N ILE A 257 -2.82 3.57 -5.37
CA ILE A 257 -3.27 3.36 -4.01
C ILE A 257 -2.11 2.83 -3.15
N GLY A 258 -1.84 3.52 -2.05
CA GLY A 258 -0.97 3.06 -0.97
C GLY A 258 -1.78 2.28 0.06
N ILE A 259 -1.18 1.23 0.60
CA ILE A 259 -1.81 0.25 1.48
C ILE A 259 -0.90 0.05 2.69
N GLU A 260 -1.44 0.22 3.90
CA GLU A 260 -0.72 -0.04 5.15
C GLU A 260 -1.56 -0.96 6.04
N ILE A 261 -1.04 -2.14 6.35
CA ILE A 261 -1.71 -3.14 7.20
C ILE A 261 -1.19 -3.01 8.63
N ILE A 262 -2.11 -2.79 9.58
CA ILE A 262 -1.79 -2.45 10.97
C ILE A 262 -2.51 -3.40 11.93
N THR A 263 -1.79 -3.93 12.91
CA THR A 263 -2.35 -4.68 14.05
C THR A 263 -1.80 -4.14 15.37
N THR A 264 -2.16 -4.75 16.49
CA THR A 264 -1.53 -4.47 17.80
C THR A 264 -0.57 -5.58 18.19
N ILE A 265 0.64 -5.19 18.63
CA ILE A 265 1.59 -6.08 19.30
C ILE A 265 1.89 -5.48 20.67
N LYS A 266 1.59 -6.21 21.74
CA LYS A 266 1.68 -5.69 23.12
C LYS A 266 0.91 -4.37 23.28
N GLU A 267 -0.30 -4.33 22.74
CA GLU A 267 -1.22 -3.17 22.74
C GLU A 267 -0.78 -1.96 21.90
N GLU A 268 0.42 -1.95 21.32
CA GLU A 268 0.86 -0.84 20.46
C GLU A 268 0.54 -1.13 18.98
N PRO A 269 0.04 -0.14 18.22
CA PRO A 269 -0.14 -0.28 16.78
C PRO A 269 1.19 -0.49 16.05
N VAL A 270 1.26 -1.56 15.25
CA VAL A 270 2.44 -1.92 14.44
C VAL A 270 2.02 -2.14 12.99
N ILE A 271 2.77 -1.54 12.08
CA ILE A 271 2.63 -1.79 10.63
C ILE A 271 3.27 -3.14 10.31
N LEU A 272 2.47 -4.09 9.81
CA LEU A 272 2.93 -5.43 9.46
C LEU A 272 3.39 -5.53 8.01
N ALA A 273 2.71 -4.80 7.12
CA ALA A 273 3.00 -4.83 5.69
C ALA A 273 2.57 -3.52 5.04
N GLN A 274 3.27 -3.21 3.95
CA GLN A 274 2.97 -2.05 3.12
C GLN A 274 3.01 -2.45 1.65
N ALA A 275 2.13 -1.84 0.86
CA ALA A 275 2.11 -2.04 -0.57
C ALA A 275 1.72 -0.75 -1.30
N PHE A 276 2.16 -0.65 -2.54
CA PHE A 276 1.78 0.39 -3.47
C PHE A 276 1.29 -0.27 -4.74
N LEU A 277 0.06 0.04 -5.14
CA LEU A 277 -0.52 -0.41 -6.40
C LEU A 277 -0.71 0.80 -7.30
N THR A 278 -0.16 0.76 -8.51
CA THR A 278 -0.46 1.74 -9.55
C THR A 278 -0.98 1.04 -10.80
N ALA A 279 -2.15 1.43 -11.28
CA ALA A 279 -2.82 0.75 -12.37
C ALA A 279 -2.69 1.55 -13.67
N THR A 280 -2.39 0.86 -14.76
CA THR A 280 -2.57 1.36 -16.12
C THR A 280 -3.65 0.57 -16.82
N ALA A 281 -4.12 1.02 -17.99
CA ALA A 281 -5.05 0.24 -18.80
C ALA A 281 -4.49 -1.15 -19.19
N PHE A 282 -3.17 -1.34 -19.18
CA PHE A 282 -2.51 -2.59 -19.60
C PHE A 282 -2.20 -3.53 -18.45
N THR A 283 -1.86 -3.03 -17.26
CA THR A 283 -1.50 -3.90 -16.13
C THR A 283 -1.64 -3.20 -14.79
N ASN A 284 -1.56 -3.98 -13.71
CA ASN A 284 -1.50 -3.50 -12.34
C ASN A 284 -0.07 -3.67 -11.82
N HIS A 285 0.62 -2.55 -11.57
CA HIS A 285 1.96 -2.55 -11.03
C HIS A 285 1.86 -2.55 -9.49
N LEU A 286 1.98 -3.75 -8.90
CA LEU A 286 1.94 -3.99 -7.46
C LEU A 286 3.37 -4.03 -6.92
N ILE A 287 3.61 -3.24 -5.88
CA ILE A 287 4.90 -3.15 -5.20
C ILE A 287 4.67 -3.49 -3.73
N LEU A 288 5.22 -4.61 -3.28
CA LEU A 288 5.25 -4.93 -1.84
C LEU A 288 6.49 -4.30 -1.23
N ILE A 289 6.30 -3.57 -0.13
CA ILE A 289 7.34 -2.80 0.53
C ILE A 289 7.73 -3.55 1.80
N THR A 290 8.99 -3.96 1.89
CA THR A 290 9.55 -4.68 3.05
C THR A 290 10.73 -3.91 3.60
N GLU A 291 10.78 -3.80 4.92
CA GLU A 291 11.91 -3.21 5.65
C GLU A 291 12.95 -4.29 5.94
N ASN A 292 14.23 -3.97 5.73
CA ASN A 292 15.38 -4.84 5.93
C ASN A 292 16.57 -4.01 6.42
N ASN A 293 16.88 -4.09 7.72
CA ASN A 293 18.00 -3.38 8.37
C ASN A 293 18.07 -1.90 7.98
N ASP A 294 17.02 -1.14 8.32
CA ASP A 294 16.84 0.30 8.02
C ASP A 294 16.78 0.66 6.52
N ASN A 295 16.79 -0.33 5.62
CA ASN A 295 16.63 -0.13 4.18
C ASN A 295 15.31 -0.75 3.69
N TYR A 296 14.81 -0.30 2.55
CA TYR A 296 13.58 -0.84 1.96
C TYR A 296 13.88 -1.64 0.70
N VAL A 297 13.33 -2.85 0.68
CA VAL A 297 13.29 -3.72 -0.48
C VAL A 297 11.87 -3.73 -1.04
N LEU A 298 11.77 -3.38 -2.31
CA LEU A 298 10.51 -3.26 -3.03
C LEU A 298 10.39 -4.46 -3.97
N ASN A 299 9.44 -5.35 -3.70
CA ASN A 299 9.12 -6.45 -4.60
C ASN A 299 8.12 -5.96 -5.65
N TYR A 300 8.60 -5.73 -6.88
CA TYR A 300 7.79 -5.23 -7.98
C TYR A 300 7.22 -6.37 -8.81
N GLN A 301 5.91 -6.29 -9.09
CA GLN A 301 5.18 -7.27 -9.89
C GLN A 301 4.14 -6.59 -10.78
N THR A 302 4.03 -7.03 -12.03
CA THR A 302 2.90 -6.70 -12.92
C THR A 302 1.85 -7.80 -12.83
N ASN A 303 0.59 -7.42 -12.67
CA ASN A 303 -0.49 -8.35 -12.36
C ASN A 303 -1.75 -8.02 -13.18
N THR A 304 -2.49 -9.07 -13.53
CA THR A 304 -3.92 -8.97 -13.87
C THR A 304 -4.74 -8.64 -12.62
N LYS A 305 -5.99 -8.22 -12.81
CA LYS A 305 -6.91 -7.95 -11.69
C LYS A 305 -7.02 -9.14 -10.72
N ASN A 306 -7.15 -10.35 -11.27
CA ASN A 306 -7.33 -11.56 -10.47
C ASN A 306 -6.08 -11.88 -9.65
N GLU A 307 -4.88 -11.68 -10.22
CA GLU A 307 -3.62 -11.85 -9.51
C GLU A 307 -3.46 -10.82 -8.39
N VAL A 308 -3.87 -9.56 -8.61
CA VAL A 308 -3.90 -8.55 -7.52
C VAL A 308 -4.84 -9.00 -6.41
N ILE A 309 -6.04 -9.47 -6.73
CA ILE A 309 -6.99 -9.99 -5.73
C ILE A 309 -6.33 -11.09 -4.91
N ILE A 310 -5.78 -12.13 -5.55
CA ILE A 310 -5.11 -13.24 -4.86
C ILE A 310 -3.95 -12.75 -3.98
N ASN A 311 -3.11 -11.84 -4.49
CA ASN A 311 -1.98 -11.30 -3.75
C ASN A 311 -2.43 -10.51 -2.51
N MET A 312 -3.46 -9.68 -2.65
CA MET A 312 -4.04 -8.92 -1.55
C MET A 312 -4.76 -9.82 -0.54
N GLU A 313 -5.46 -10.85 -1.01
CA GLU A 313 -6.10 -11.85 -0.17
C GLU A 313 -5.07 -12.59 0.68
N ASN A 314 -3.99 -13.07 0.07
CA ASN A 314 -2.89 -13.71 0.79
C ASN A 314 -2.23 -12.75 1.78
N LEU A 315 -1.96 -11.51 1.36
CA LEU A 315 -1.32 -10.51 2.20
C LEU A 315 -2.14 -10.19 3.46
N ILE A 316 -3.45 -9.98 3.32
CA ILE A 316 -4.33 -9.65 4.44
C ILE A 316 -4.64 -10.89 5.29
N ASN A 317 -4.95 -12.04 4.67
CA ASN A 317 -5.29 -13.26 5.40
C ASN A 317 -4.14 -13.82 6.23
N ASN A 318 -2.88 -13.63 5.79
CA ASN A 318 -1.71 -14.00 6.57
C ASN A 318 -1.71 -13.36 7.97
N TYR A 319 -2.31 -12.17 8.11
CA TYR A 319 -2.40 -11.46 9.38
C TYR A 319 -3.79 -11.54 10.03
N TRP A 320 -4.86 -11.62 9.23
CA TRP A 320 -6.24 -11.67 9.71
C TRP A 320 -6.67 -13.08 10.17
N GLN A 321 -6.40 -14.12 9.39
CA GLN A 321 -6.77 -15.52 9.73
C GLN A 321 -5.67 -16.30 10.45
N GLY A 322 -4.46 -15.73 10.56
CA GLY A 322 -3.32 -16.33 11.26
C GLY A 322 -3.57 -16.51 12.76
N THR A 323 -3.65 -17.79 13.15
CA THR A 323 -2.96 -18.46 14.28
C THR A 323 -2.07 -17.56 15.13
N GLU A 324 -2.10 -17.78 16.45
CA GLU A 324 -1.13 -17.26 17.44
C GLU A 324 0.14 -16.75 16.76
N ILE A 325 0.32 -15.43 16.75
CA ILE A 325 1.54 -14.81 16.29
C ILE A 325 2.60 -15.30 17.26
N ASN A 326 3.25 -16.41 16.92
CA ASN A 326 4.53 -16.78 17.48
C ASN A 326 5.46 -15.71 16.94
N ILE A 327 5.69 -14.68 17.76
CA ILE A 327 6.75 -13.71 17.56
C ILE A 327 8.04 -14.50 17.72
N ASP A 328 8.41 -15.19 16.67
CA ASP A 328 9.74 -15.69 16.42
C ASP A 328 9.86 -15.85 14.91
N SER A 329 10.36 -14.79 14.27
CA SER A 329 11.25 -14.96 13.14
C SER A 329 12.53 -15.67 13.63
N GLU A 330 12.39 -16.89 14.13
CA GLU A 330 13.51 -17.76 14.44
C GLU A 330 14.07 -18.23 13.11
N GLN A 331 15.13 -17.57 12.68
CA GLN A 331 15.97 -18.09 11.61
C GLN A 331 16.42 -19.50 12.02
N ILE A 332 16.06 -20.49 11.20
CA ILE A 332 16.33 -21.90 11.44
C ILE A 332 17.61 -22.30 10.70
N LYS A 333 18.52 -22.96 11.39
CA LYS A 333 19.65 -23.71 10.81
C LYS A 333 19.49 -25.21 11.06
N PHE A 334 20.19 -26.05 10.30
CA PHE A 334 20.20 -27.50 10.50
C PHE A 334 21.57 -27.96 11.02
N CYS A 335 21.58 -28.97 11.88
CA CYS A 335 22.83 -29.59 12.33
C CYS A 335 23.53 -30.29 11.16
N GLY A 336 24.78 -29.92 10.87
CA GLY A 336 25.59 -30.57 9.83
C GLY A 336 25.85 -32.06 10.08
N GLU A 337 25.81 -32.51 11.34
CA GLU A 337 26.12 -33.90 11.72
C GLU A 337 24.91 -34.83 11.75
N CYS A 338 23.76 -34.35 12.23
CA CYS A 338 22.57 -35.22 12.46
C CYS A 338 21.29 -34.73 11.78
N GLY A 339 21.34 -33.61 11.06
CA GLY A 339 20.20 -33.05 10.32
C GLY A 339 19.09 -32.46 11.20
N GLU A 340 19.26 -32.39 12.52
CA GLU A 340 18.24 -31.84 13.41
C GLU A 340 18.01 -30.34 13.17
N LYS A 341 16.75 -29.91 13.28
CA LYS A 341 16.34 -28.51 13.15
C LYS A 341 16.77 -27.72 14.39
N ILE A 342 17.49 -26.62 14.21
CA ILE A 342 18.08 -25.85 15.32
C ILE A 342 17.88 -24.35 15.14
N LEU A 343 17.55 -23.71 16.25
CA LEU A 343 17.41 -22.25 16.37
C LEU A 343 18.79 -21.60 16.34
N ILE A 344 18.98 -20.53 15.55
CA ILE A 344 20.29 -19.88 15.35
C ILE A 344 20.97 -19.45 16.67
N ALA A 345 20.21 -19.15 17.71
CA ALA A 345 20.73 -18.77 19.02
C ALA A 345 21.45 -19.91 19.79
N LYS A 346 21.34 -21.17 19.36
CA LYS A 346 22.01 -22.30 20.05
C LYS A 346 23.42 -22.55 19.51
N LYS A 347 24.37 -22.67 20.45
CA LYS A 347 25.79 -23.02 20.18
C LYS A 347 26.03 -24.52 19.99
N PHE A 348 25.12 -25.37 20.47
CA PHE A 348 25.24 -26.83 20.44
C PHE A 348 23.95 -27.49 19.98
N CYS A 349 24.06 -28.57 19.21
CA CYS A 349 22.94 -29.39 18.78
C CYS A 349 22.28 -30.03 20.01
N THR A 350 20.99 -29.81 20.19
CA THR A 350 20.21 -30.40 21.29
C THR A 350 20.07 -31.92 21.20
N LYS A 351 20.33 -32.51 20.02
CA LYS A 351 20.21 -33.96 19.79
C LYS A 351 21.55 -34.70 19.84
N CYS A 352 22.60 -34.18 19.22
CA CYS A 352 23.89 -34.87 19.13
C CYS A 352 25.04 -34.17 19.88
N GLY A 353 24.81 -32.98 20.46
CA GLY A 353 25.83 -32.23 21.21
C GLY A 353 26.92 -31.58 20.35
N ALA A 354 26.89 -31.74 19.02
CA ALA A 354 27.85 -31.08 18.12
C ALA A 354 27.79 -29.55 18.22
N LEU A 355 28.94 -28.89 18.13
CA LEU A 355 29.03 -27.43 18.04
C LEU A 355 28.44 -26.99 16.68
N LEU A 356 27.64 -25.91 16.67
CA LEU A 356 26.79 -25.50 15.55
C LEU A 356 27.21 -24.25 14.79
#